data_AF-A0A454VY82-F1
#
_entry.id   AF-A0A454VY82-F1
#
_cell.length_a   1.000
_cell.length_b   1.000
_cell.length_c   1.000
_cell.angle_alpha   90.00
_cell.angle_beta   90.00
_cell.angle_gamma   90.00
#
_symmetry.space_group_name_H-M   'P 1'
#
loop_
_entity.id
_entity.type
_entity.pdbx_description
1 polymer ?
#
loop_
_entity_poly.entity_id
_entity_poly.type
_entity_poly.pdbx_seq_one_letter_code
_entity_poly.pdbx_strand_id
1 'polypeptide(L)'
;ITYGTNNEFGFDYLRDNMAWSKDELVQRGHNFACVDEVDSILVDEARTPLIISGPADQATKWYGDFAKLVTRLTKGEPGNPLKGIEETGDYEVDEKKRTVAIHEAGVAKVEDWLGIDNLYESVNTPLVGYLNNAIKAKELFKKDKDYVVMDGEVMIVDEHTGRILAGRRYNEGMHQAIEAKEGVPIKDENQTLATITLQNFFRLYDKLSGMTGTAMTEAAEFHQIYKLGVVPIPTNKPMIRKDQSDLIYRTEVAKFAAVVDDIAEKHEKGQPI
;
A
#
# COMPACT_ATOMS: atom_id res chain seq x y z
N ILE A 1 -30.91 -5.48 14.14
CA ILE A 1 -29.75 -6.41 14.07
C ILE A 1 -29.40 -6.49 12.59
N THR A 2 -28.13 -6.35 12.26
CA THR A 2 -27.65 -6.36 10.87
C THR A 2 -26.60 -7.46 10.77
N TYR A 3 -26.78 -8.38 9.83
CA TYR A 3 -25.80 -9.42 9.51
C TYR A 3 -25.08 -9.03 8.24
N GLY A 4 -23.77 -9.29 8.19
CA GLY A 4 -22.91 -8.95 7.08
C GLY A 4 -21.52 -9.53 7.31
N THR A 5 -20.64 -9.34 6.33
CA THR A 5 -19.24 -9.74 6.44
C THR A 5 -18.40 -8.59 6.99
N ASN A 6 -17.28 -8.93 7.64
CA ASN A 6 -16.30 -7.96 8.10
C ASN A 6 -15.83 -7.01 6.98
N ASN A 7 -15.60 -7.55 5.78
CA ASN A 7 -15.20 -6.75 4.62
C ASN A 7 -16.28 -5.76 4.19
N GLU A 8 -17.54 -6.18 4.08
CA GLU A 8 -18.62 -5.26 3.70
C GLU A 8 -18.80 -4.14 4.73
N PHE A 9 -18.79 -4.46 6.02
CA PHE A 9 -18.87 -3.42 7.07
C PHE A 9 -17.67 -2.47 7.04
N GLY A 10 -16.47 -2.99 6.84
CA GLY A 10 -15.27 -2.16 6.74
C GLY A 10 -15.26 -1.28 5.48
N PHE A 11 -15.72 -1.79 4.34
CA PHE A 11 -15.83 -1.01 3.11
C PHE A 11 -16.96 0.00 3.14
N ASP A 12 -18.11 -0.32 3.74
CA ASP A 12 -19.17 0.66 4.00
C ASP A 12 -18.65 1.82 4.85
N TYR A 13 -17.85 1.52 5.88
CA TYR A 13 -17.21 2.56 6.68
C TYR A 13 -16.27 3.43 5.84
N LEU A 14 -15.43 2.84 5.00
CA LEU A 14 -14.54 3.60 4.12
C LEU A 14 -15.33 4.44 3.10
N ARG A 15 -16.40 3.88 2.52
CA ARG A 15 -17.30 4.58 1.58
C ARG A 15 -17.98 5.77 2.25
N ASP A 16 -18.49 5.60 3.46
CA ASP A 16 -19.13 6.66 4.24
C ASP A 16 -18.18 7.83 4.54
N ASN A 17 -16.88 7.55 4.73
CA ASN A 17 -15.86 8.59 4.91
C ASN A 17 -15.43 9.29 3.60
N MET A 18 -15.87 8.80 2.44
CA MET A 18 -15.65 9.41 1.12
C MET A 18 -16.93 9.99 0.50
N ALA A 19 -18.07 9.90 1.19
CA ALA A 19 -19.36 10.39 0.71
C ALA A 19 -19.38 11.92 0.62
N TRP A 20 -20.03 12.46 -0.42
CA TRP A 20 -20.12 13.91 -0.65
C TRP A 20 -21.26 14.55 0.13
N SER A 21 -22.29 13.75 0.45
CA SER A 21 -23.49 14.20 1.12
C SER A 21 -23.92 13.23 2.22
N LYS A 22 -24.70 13.72 3.20
CA LYS A 22 -25.18 12.88 4.31
C LYS A 22 -26.18 11.81 3.86
N ASP A 23 -26.85 12.02 2.73
CA ASP A 23 -27.86 11.10 2.20
C ASP A 23 -27.23 9.86 1.53
N GLU A 24 -25.92 9.90 1.25
CA GLU A 24 -25.14 8.77 0.73
C GLU A 24 -24.62 7.83 1.83
N LEU A 25 -24.69 8.25 3.09
CA LEU A 25 -24.18 7.47 4.22
C LEU A 25 -25.08 6.24 4.48
N VAL A 26 -24.47 5.07 4.62
CA VAL A 26 -25.19 3.82 4.85
C VAL A 26 -25.10 3.34 6.31
N GLN A 27 -24.05 3.72 7.04
CA GLN A 27 -23.88 3.37 8.45
C GLN A 27 -24.47 4.44 9.37
N ARG A 28 -24.90 4.00 10.55
CA ARG A 28 -25.51 4.83 11.60
C ARG A 28 -24.68 4.89 12.89
N GLY A 29 -23.36 4.68 12.76
CA GLY A 29 -22.41 4.56 13.86
C GLY A 29 -22.16 3.11 14.35
N HIS A 30 -21.24 2.97 15.30
CA HIS A 30 -20.69 1.70 15.75
C HIS A 30 -21.03 1.45 17.23
N ASN A 31 -22.23 0.92 17.49
CA ASN A 31 -22.70 0.69 18.87
C ASN A 31 -22.20 -0.65 19.43
N PHE A 32 -22.60 -1.76 18.81
CA PHE A 32 -22.23 -3.10 19.29
C PHE A 32 -21.96 -4.05 18.13
N ALA A 33 -20.82 -4.75 18.19
CA ALA A 33 -20.45 -5.81 17.26
C ALA A 33 -20.29 -7.15 17.98
N CYS A 34 -20.85 -8.20 17.39
CA CYS A 34 -20.61 -9.59 17.76
C CYS A 34 -19.94 -10.29 16.57
N VAL A 35 -18.66 -10.61 16.71
CA VAL A 35 -17.82 -11.19 15.66
C VAL A 35 -17.85 -12.70 15.77
N ASP A 36 -18.36 -13.37 14.73
CA ASP A 36 -18.23 -14.82 14.58
C ASP A 36 -16.85 -15.17 14.02
N GLU A 37 -16.29 -16.32 14.39
CA GLU A 37 -14.90 -16.72 14.06
C GLU A 37 -13.88 -15.60 14.37
N VAL A 38 -13.94 -15.11 15.61
CA VAL A 38 -13.23 -13.90 16.04
C VAL A 38 -11.70 -13.99 15.91
N ASP A 39 -11.11 -15.18 16.03
CA ASP A 39 -9.69 -15.42 15.78
C ASP A 39 -9.33 -15.25 14.30
N SER A 40 -10.09 -15.86 13.40
CA SER A 40 -9.86 -15.67 11.97
C SER A 40 -9.99 -14.20 11.56
N ILE A 41 -11.02 -13.49 12.03
CA ILE A 41 -11.27 -12.10 11.61
C ILE A 41 -10.33 -11.10 12.27
N LEU A 42 -10.10 -11.21 13.59
CA LEU A 42 -9.37 -10.19 14.36
C LEU A 42 -7.87 -10.45 14.50
N VAL A 43 -7.40 -11.65 14.15
CA VAL A 43 -5.97 -12.04 14.21
C VAL A 43 -5.43 -12.34 12.81
N ASP A 44 -6.05 -13.26 12.06
CA ASP A 44 -5.50 -13.70 10.77
C ASP A 44 -5.76 -12.67 9.66
N GLU A 45 -7.02 -12.31 9.42
CA GLU A 45 -7.41 -11.36 8.37
C GLU A 45 -7.01 -9.92 8.69
N ALA A 46 -6.92 -9.60 9.98
CA ALA A 46 -6.58 -8.27 10.46
C ALA A 46 -5.16 -7.78 10.09
N ARG A 47 -4.30 -8.67 9.58
CA ARG A 47 -2.93 -8.35 9.19
C ARG A 47 -2.85 -7.47 7.94
N THR A 48 -3.83 -7.57 7.06
CA THR A 48 -3.92 -6.78 5.83
C THR A 48 -4.97 -5.68 5.99
N PRO A 49 -4.63 -4.41 5.73
CA PRO A 49 -5.60 -3.32 5.78
C PRO A 49 -6.63 -3.46 4.65
N LEU A 50 -7.84 -2.96 4.92
CA LEU A 50 -8.83 -2.68 3.89
C LEU A 50 -8.44 -1.38 3.18
N ILE A 51 -8.44 -1.41 1.85
CA ILE A 51 -8.00 -0.29 1.01
C ILE A 51 -9.04 -0.06 -0.08
N ILE A 52 -9.52 1.19 -0.20
CA ILE A 52 -10.20 1.64 -1.41
C ILE A 52 -9.18 2.41 -2.23
N SER A 53 -8.89 1.87 -3.42
CA SER A 53 -8.10 2.55 -4.42
C SER A 53 -9.02 3.07 -5.53
N GLY A 54 -8.69 4.24 -6.06
CA GLY A 54 -9.38 4.81 -7.21
C GLY A 54 -8.39 5.23 -8.29
N PRO A 55 -8.90 5.58 -9.48
CA PRO A 55 -8.06 6.22 -10.49
C PRO A 55 -7.45 7.48 -9.89
N ALA A 56 -6.15 7.70 -10.12
CA ALA A 56 -5.57 9.00 -9.85
C ALA A 56 -6.22 10.04 -10.78
N ASP A 57 -6.92 11.02 -10.20
CA ASP A 57 -7.44 12.18 -10.92
C ASP A 57 -6.28 13.11 -11.26
N GLN A 58 -5.40 12.70 -12.17
CA GLN A 58 -4.36 13.59 -12.64
C GLN A 58 -3.77 13.19 -13.99
N ALA A 59 -3.95 14.11 -14.94
CA ALA A 59 -3.73 13.93 -16.36
C ALA A 59 -2.30 13.48 -16.67
N THR A 60 -2.19 12.31 -17.30
CA THR A 60 -1.02 11.78 -18.03
C THR A 60 -0.23 12.86 -18.80
N LYS A 61 -0.94 13.93 -19.22
CA LYS A 61 -0.39 15.14 -19.83
C LYS A 61 0.69 15.83 -19.00
N TRP A 62 0.49 16.07 -17.69
CA TRP A 62 1.44 16.83 -16.88
C TRP A 62 2.79 16.14 -16.77
N TYR A 63 2.81 14.83 -16.56
CA TYR A 63 4.05 14.05 -16.59
C TYR A 63 4.80 14.23 -17.92
N GLY A 64 4.10 14.16 -19.06
CA GLY A 64 4.69 14.37 -20.38
C GLY A 64 5.20 15.80 -20.61
N ASP A 65 4.45 16.80 -20.17
CA ASP A 65 4.82 18.22 -20.32
C ASP A 65 6.01 18.59 -19.44
N PHE A 66 6.00 18.20 -18.16
CA PHE A 66 7.12 18.43 -17.25
C PHE A 66 8.38 17.65 -17.66
N ALA A 67 8.26 16.42 -18.16
CA ALA A 67 9.40 15.68 -18.69
C ALA A 67 10.11 16.41 -19.83
N LYS A 68 9.36 17.12 -20.70
CA LYS A 68 9.92 17.99 -21.73
C LYS A 68 10.45 19.30 -21.16
N LEU A 69 9.70 19.93 -20.25
CA LEU A 69 10.04 21.22 -19.67
C LEU A 69 11.39 21.19 -18.95
N VAL A 70 11.63 20.18 -18.12
CA VAL A 70 12.87 20.08 -17.33
C VAL A 70 14.12 19.90 -18.19
N THR A 71 13.99 19.54 -19.47
CA THR A 71 15.14 19.49 -20.41
C THR A 71 15.71 20.88 -20.71
N ARG A 72 14.89 21.92 -20.57
CA ARG A 72 15.28 23.33 -20.79
C ARG A 72 15.89 23.98 -19.55
N LEU A 73 15.68 23.39 -18.37
CA LEU A 73 16.25 23.87 -17.12
C LEU A 73 17.72 23.44 -17.01
N THR A 74 18.54 24.33 -16.46
CA THR A 74 19.97 24.10 -16.25
C THR A 74 20.26 23.70 -14.80
N LYS A 75 21.03 22.63 -14.62
CA LYS A 75 21.58 22.27 -13.30
C LYS A 75 22.64 23.31 -12.92
N GLY A 76 22.62 23.75 -11.67
CA GLY A 76 23.71 24.54 -11.10
C GLY A 76 23.94 24.22 -9.62
N GLU A 77 24.55 25.16 -8.90
CA GLU A 77 25.03 24.97 -7.53
C GLU A 77 24.26 25.82 -6.51
N PRO A 78 24.05 25.28 -5.29
CA PRO A 78 23.45 26.04 -4.19
C PRO A 78 24.22 27.33 -3.90
N GLY A 79 23.47 28.41 -3.71
CA GLY A 79 24.02 29.61 -3.09
C GLY A 79 24.41 29.37 -1.63
N ASN A 80 25.38 30.14 -1.14
CA ASN A 80 25.71 30.22 0.27
C ASN A 80 25.80 31.69 0.71
N PRO A 81 24.71 32.25 1.27
CA PRO A 81 24.67 33.64 1.70
C PRO A 81 25.75 34.00 2.74
N LEU A 82 26.15 33.05 3.59
CA LEU A 82 27.18 33.24 4.61
C LEU A 82 28.60 33.32 4.03
N LYS A 83 28.79 32.84 2.80
CA LYS A 83 30.07 32.87 2.08
C LYS A 83 30.06 33.81 0.87
N GLY A 84 28.96 34.54 0.65
CA GLY A 84 28.78 35.40 -0.52
C GLY A 84 28.77 34.63 -1.85
N ILE A 85 28.37 33.35 -1.84
CA ILE A 85 28.24 32.53 -3.04
C ILE A 85 26.81 32.67 -3.54
N GLU A 86 26.64 33.16 -4.76
CA GLU A 86 25.33 33.23 -5.40
C GLU A 86 24.91 31.85 -5.91
N GLU A 87 23.60 31.59 -5.90
CA GLU A 87 23.07 30.39 -6.55
C GLU A 87 23.25 30.48 -8.06
N THR A 88 23.46 29.33 -8.71
CA THR A 88 23.64 29.26 -10.16
C THR A 88 22.70 28.24 -10.75
N GLY A 89 22.29 28.46 -12.00
CA GLY A 89 21.36 27.58 -12.71
C GLY A 89 19.91 27.74 -12.25
N ASP A 90 19.12 26.73 -12.57
CA ASP A 90 17.67 26.69 -12.31
C ASP A 90 17.32 25.73 -11.16
N TYR A 91 18.15 24.73 -10.90
CA TYR A 91 17.96 23.76 -9.83
C TYR A 91 19.30 23.14 -9.41
N GLU A 92 19.32 22.59 -8.21
CA GLU A 92 20.43 21.81 -7.66
C GLU A 92 20.06 20.34 -7.45
N VAL A 93 21.10 19.51 -7.37
CA VAL A 93 20.98 18.07 -7.14
C VAL A 93 21.98 17.66 -6.07
N ASP A 94 21.47 17.10 -4.98
CA ASP A 94 22.28 16.41 -3.98
C ASP A 94 22.24 14.90 -4.27
N GLU A 95 23.27 14.40 -4.95
CA GLU A 95 23.37 12.99 -5.33
C GLU A 95 23.53 12.07 -4.11
N LYS A 96 24.11 12.57 -3.00
CA LYS A 96 24.30 11.77 -1.78
C LYS A 96 22.97 11.57 -1.06
N LYS A 97 22.15 12.62 -0.99
CA LYS A 97 20.81 12.55 -0.39
C LYS A 97 19.73 12.08 -1.37
N ARG A 98 20.07 11.96 -2.66
CA ARG A 98 19.12 11.71 -3.76
C ARG A 98 17.96 12.70 -3.74
N THR A 99 18.26 13.98 -3.51
CA THR A 99 17.28 15.07 -3.49
C THR A 99 17.59 16.10 -4.57
N VAL A 100 16.56 16.81 -5.01
CA VAL A 100 16.66 17.95 -5.93
C VAL A 100 15.94 19.12 -5.27
N ALA A 101 16.42 20.34 -5.51
CA ALA A 101 15.74 21.55 -5.10
C ALA A 101 15.77 22.54 -6.27
N ILE A 102 14.64 23.20 -6.53
CA ILE A 102 14.54 24.21 -7.57
C ILE A 102 14.92 25.58 -6.99
N HIS A 103 15.69 26.36 -7.74
CA HIS A 103 16.08 27.73 -7.37
C HIS A 103 15.01 28.72 -7.82
N GLU A 104 15.03 29.95 -7.29
CA GLU A 104 14.05 30.99 -7.63
C GLU A 104 14.04 31.28 -9.15
N ALA A 105 15.22 31.29 -9.77
CA ALA A 105 15.36 31.47 -11.22
C ALA A 105 14.66 30.36 -12.03
N GLY A 106 14.69 29.12 -11.52
CA GLY A 106 13.99 27.99 -12.14
C GLY A 106 12.48 28.08 -11.98
N VAL A 107 12.00 28.50 -10.81
CA VAL A 107 10.58 28.73 -10.55
C VAL A 107 10.01 29.77 -11.51
N ALA A 108 10.66 30.93 -11.64
CA ALA A 108 10.22 32.01 -12.51
C ALA A 108 10.10 31.58 -14.00
N LYS A 109 11.03 30.76 -14.48
CA LYS A 109 10.97 30.19 -15.85
C LYS A 109 9.79 29.23 -16.00
N VAL A 110 9.56 28.37 -15.01
CA VAL A 110 8.46 27.39 -15.05
C VAL A 110 7.12 28.11 -15.02
N GLU A 111 6.97 29.15 -14.19
CA GLU A 111 5.78 29.99 -14.12
C GLU A 111 5.47 30.67 -15.46
N ASP A 112 6.48 31.30 -16.08
CA ASP A 112 6.37 31.92 -17.41
C ASP A 112 5.95 30.91 -18.49
N TRP A 113 6.57 29.72 -18.52
CA TRP A 113 6.27 28.70 -19.51
C TRP A 113 4.88 28.06 -19.33
N LEU A 114 4.39 27.99 -18.10
CA LEU A 114 3.07 27.48 -17.78
C LEU A 114 1.98 28.56 -17.86
N GLY A 115 2.37 29.83 -17.93
CA GLY A 115 1.46 30.98 -17.92
C GLY A 115 0.69 31.12 -16.61
N ILE A 116 1.35 30.81 -15.48
CA ILE A 116 0.78 30.92 -14.13
C ILE A 116 1.52 32.00 -13.33
N ASP A 117 0.81 32.69 -12.45
CA ASP A 117 1.40 33.79 -11.66
C ASP A 117 2.25 33.28 -10.50
N ASN A 118 1.86 32.16 -9.87
CA ASN A 118 2.57 31.62 -8.72
C ASN A 118 2.40 30.09 -8.62
N LEU A 119 3.52 29.36 -8.70
CA LEU A 119 3.56 27.90 -8.62
C LEU A 119 3.14 27.36 -7.24
N TYR A 120 3.27 28.16 -6.19
CA TYR A 120 2.97 27.78 -4.80
C TYR A 120 1.55 28.15 -4.35
N GLU A 121 0.69 28.62 -5.24
CA GLU A 121 -0.73 28.78 -4.92
C GLU A 121 -1.41 27.43 -4.68
N SER A 122 -2.49 27.44 -3.88
CA SER A 122 -3.22 26.22 -3.51
C SER A 122 -3.74 25.44 -4.73
N VAL A 123 -4.09 26.13 -5.81
CA VAL A 123 -4.52 25.53 -7.08
C VAL A 123 -3.39 24.87 -7.86
N ASN A 124 -2.15 25.31 -7.67
CA ASN A 124 -0.96 24.86 -8.42
C ASN A 124 -0.08 23.89 -7.61
N THR A 125 -0.40 23.64 -6.35
CA THR A 125 0.37 22.76 -5.46
C THR A 125 0.71 21.39 -6.08
N PRO A 126 -0.19 20.72 -6.86
CA PRO A 126 0.18 19.47 -7.53
C PRO A 126 1.31 19.61 -8.58
N LEU A 127 1.43 20.76 -9.24
CA LEU A 127 2.45 21.04 -10.26
C LEU A 127 3.87 20.99 -9.69
N VAL A 128 4.04 21.38 -8.42
CA VAL A 128 5.31 21.28 -7.69
C VAL A 128 5.77 19.82 -7.60
N GLY A 129 4.84 18.88 -7.36
CA GLY A 129 5.14 17.45 -7.32
C GLY A 129 5.64 16.94 -8.66
N TYR A 130 4.94 17.29 -9.75
CA TYR A 130 5.34 16.92 -11.11
C TYR A 130 6.72 17.46 -11.51
N LEU A 131 6.97 18.73 -11.22
CA LEU A 131 8.25 19.38 -11.50
C LEU A 131 9.39 18.68 -10.77
N ASN A 132 9.24 18.46 -9.45
CA ASN A 132 10.23 17.77 -8.65
C ASN A 132 10.49 16.35 -9.15
N ASN A 133 9.44 15.59 -9.46
CA ASN A 133 9.58 14.23 -9.96
C ASN A 133 10.24 14.18 -11.35
N ALA A 134 9.95 15.13 -12.23
CA ALA A 134 10.59 15.23 -13.53
C ALA A 134 12.09 15.57 -13.42
N ILE A 135 12.47 16.51 -12.55
CA ILE A 135 13.88 16.84 -12.29
C ILE A 135 14.59 15.62 -11.66
N LYS A 136 13.99 14.97 -10.65
CA LYS A 136 14.52 13.73 -10.06
C LYS A 136 14.71 12.64 -11.12
N ALA A 137 13.74 12.43 -12.01
CA ALA A 137 13.80 11.41 -13.05
C ALA A 137 14.95 11.67 -14.02
N LYS A 138 15.13 12.94 -14.42
CA LYS A 138 16.22 13.39 -15.30
C LYS A 138 17.59 13.15 -14.66
N GLU A 139 17.75 13.57 -13.41
CA GLU A 139 19.06 13.70 -12.78
C GLU A 139 19.49 12.47 -11.98
N LEU A 140 18.59 11.86 -11.21
CA LEU A 140 18.91 10.84 -10.21
C LEU A 140 18.65 9.41 -10.67
N PHE A 141 17.81 9.21 -11.69
CA PHE A 141 17.50 7.88 -12.22
C PHE A 141 18.13 7.69 -13.59
N LYS A 142 19.03 6.72 -13.72
CA LYS A 142 19.77 6.45 -14.95
C LYS A 142 19.30 5.14 -15.59
N LYS A 143 19.05 5.21 -16.90
CA LYS A 143 18.79 4.05 -17.75
C LYS A 143 20.00 3.11 -17.71
N ASP A 144 19.74 1.81 -17.69
CA ASP A 144 20.73 0.73 -17.60
C ASP A 144 21.50 0.68 -16.28
N LYS A 145 21.04 1.43 -15.26
CA LYS A 145 21.57 1.37 -13.89
C LYS A 145 20.46 1.25 -12.85
N ASP A 146 19.57 2.24 -12.78
CA ASP A 146 18.44 2.24 -11.82
C ASP A 146 17.21 1.53 -12.41
N TYR A 147 17.05 1.60 -13.75
CA TYR A 147 15.96 0.94 -14.48
C TYR A 147 16.40 0.59 -15.91
N VAL A 148 15.65 -0.30 -16.55
CA VAL A 148 15.75 -0.60 -17.99
C VAL A 148 14.39 -0.41 -18.65
N VAL A 149 14.38 -0.22 -19.98
CA VAL A 149 13.13 -0.17 -20.77
C VAL A 149 13.07 -1.42 -21.63
N MET A 150 12.07 -2.27 -21.40
CA MET A 150 11.86 -3.52 -22.14
C MET A 150 10.40 -3.59 -22.58
N ASP A 151 10.15 -3.95 -23.84
CA ASP A 151 8.81 -4.08 -24.42
C ASP A 151 7.91 -2.83 -24.24
N GLY A 152 8.52 -1.65 -24.18
CA GLY A 152 7.79 -0.40 -23.92
C GLY A 152 7.28 -0.29 -22.48
N GLU A 153 7.99 -0.90 -21.52
CA GLU A 153 7.73 -0.77 -20.09
C GLU A 153 9.01 -0.44 -19.32
N VAL A 154 8.89 0.38 -18.28
CA VAL A 154 10.00 0.71 -17.38
C VAL A 154 10.09 -0.37 -16.30
N MET A 155 11.24 -1.02 -16.21
CA MET A 155 11.50 -2.10 -15.27
C MET A 155 12.60 -1.71 -14.30
N ILE A 156 12.32 -1.80 -12.99
CA ILE A 156 13.27 -1.43 -11.94
C ILE A 156 14.41 -2.45 -11.87
N VAL A 157 15.65 -1.95 -11.76
CA VAL A 157 16.83 -2.78 -11.51
C VAL A 157 17.19 -2.67 -10.04
N ASP A 158 17.35 -3.82 -9.38
CA ASP A 158 17.83 -3.88 -8.01
C ASP A 158 19.31 -3.49 -7.95
N GLU A 159 19.64 -2.43 -7.19
CA GLU A 159 21.00 -1.88 -7.11
C GLU A 159 22.04 -2.87 -6.55
N HIS A 160 21.62 -3.84 -5.73
CA HIS A 160 22.53 -4.78 -5.09
C HIS A 160 22.76 -6.03 -5.93
N THR A 161 21.71 -6.52 -6.59
CA THR A 161 21.72 -7.81 -7.28
C THR A 161 21.74 -7.68 -8.81
N GLY A 162 21.45 -6.50 -9.34
CA GLY A 162 21.29 -6.25 -10.78
C GLY A 162 20.09 -6.95 -11.41
N ARG A 163 19.20 -7.52 -10.59
CA ARG A 163 18.01 -8.24 -11.05
C ARG A 163 16.91 -7.27 -11.46
N ILE A 164 16.18 -7.65 -12.50
CA ILE A 164 14.97 -6.94 -12.92
C ILE A 164 13.83 -7.31 -11.95
N LEU A 165 13.23 -6.30 -11.33
CA LEU A 165 12.11 -6.45 -10.41
C LEU A 165 10.78 -6.27 -11.15
N ALA A 166 10.34 -7.33 -11.82
CA ALA A 166 9.08 -7.33 -12.56
C ALA A 166 7.86 -7.01 -11.67
N GLY A 167 6.95 -6.18 -12.18
CA GLY A 167 5.72 -5.78 -11.48
C GLY A 167 5.91 -4.76 -10.37
N ARG A 168 7.13 -4.31 -10.08
CA ARG A 168 7.37 -3.22 -9.11
C ARG A 168 7.39 -1.87 -9.81
N ARG A 169 6.73 -0.89 -9.17
CA ARG A 169 6.75 0.53 -9.58
C ARG A 169 7.36 1.37 -8.45
N TYR A 170 7.93 2.51 -8.80
CA TYR A 170 8.33 3.52 -7.82
C TYR A 170 7.09 4.27 -7.33
N ASN A 171 7.09 4.66 -6.06
CA ASN A 171 5.95 5.35 -5.44
C ASN A 171 5.91 6.85 -5.79
N GLU A 172 4.84 7.52 -5.36
CA GLU A 172 4.69 8.99 -5.39
C GLU A 172 4.81 9.60 -6.79
N GLY A 173 4.34 8.89 -7.82
CA GLY A 173 4.39 9.40 -9.19
C GLY A 173 5.78 9.34 -9.85
N MET A 174 6.78 8.78 -9.18
CA MET A 174 8.16 8.72 -9.68
C MET A 174 8.28 7.80 -10.89
N HIS A 175 7.52 6.70 -10.92
CA HIS A 175 7.59 5.74 -12.02
C HIS A 175 7.02 6.34 -13.32
N GLN A 176 5.92 7.08 -13.21
CA GLN A 176 5.27 7.80 -14.30
C GLN A 176 6.18 8.91 -14.83
N ALA A 177 6.94 9.59 -13.96
CA ALA A 177 7.93 10.57 -14.39
C ALA A 177 9.08 9.93 -15.19
N ILE A 178 9.49 8.69 -14.86
CA ILE A 178 10.50 7.94 -15.63
C ILE A 178 9.90 7.45 -16.96
N GLU A 179 8.66 6.93 -16.96
CA GLU A 179 7.94 6.56 -18.18
C GLU A 179 7.85 7.77 -19.14
N ALA A 180 7.48 8.94 -18.62
CA ALA A 180 7.40 10.19 -19.37
C ALA A 180 8.76 10.64 -19.93
N LYS A 181 9.83 10.53 -19.11
CA LYS A 181 11.21 10.83 -19.52
C LYS A 181 11.67 9.96 -20.68
N GLU A 182 11.34 8.67 -20.66
CA GLU A 182 11.73 7.71 -21.70
C GLU A 182 10.79 7.70 -22.90
N GLY A 183 9.70 8.47 -22.87
CA GLY A 183 8.68 8.50 -23.93
C GLY A 183 7.85 7.21 -24.02
N VAL A 184 7.75 6.49 -22.92
CA VAL A 184 7.01 5.23 -22.77
C VAL A 184 5.56 5.52 -22.37
N PRO A 185 4.56 4.69 -22.74
CA PRO A 185 3.20 4.86 -22.28
C PRO A 185 3.12 4.93 -20.75
N ILE A 186 2.60 6.05 -20.25
CA ILE A 186 2.46 6.29 -18.82
C ILE A 186 1.23 5.53 -18.35
N LYS A 187 1.40 4.59 -17.43
CA LYS A 187 0.28 3.84 -16.85
C LYS A 187 -0.25 4.60 -15.64
N ASP A 188 -1.55 4.80 -15.59
CA ASP A 188 -2.22 5.44 -14.46
C ASP A 188 -1.88 4.72 -13.14
N GLU A 189 -1.67 5.51 -12.09
CA GLU A 189 -1.56 4.96 -10.74
C GLU A 189 -2.96 4.82 -10.16
N ASN A 190 -3.20 3.69 -9.50
CA ASN A 190 -4.29 3.63 -8.54
C ASN A 190 -3.79 4.29 -7.26
N GLN A 191 -4.40 5.41 -6.88
CA GLN A 191 -4.09 6.05 -5.60
C GLN A 191 -4.93 5.41 -4.50
N THR A 192 -4.34 5.29 -3.31
CA THR A 192 -5.09 4.88 -2.11
C THR A 192 -5.93 6.06 -1.64
N LEU A 193 -7.26 5.94 -1.74
CA LEU A 193 -8.20 6.98 -1.33
C LEU A 193 -8.53 6.90 0.16
N ALA A 194 -8.72 5.68 0.66
CA ALA A 194 -9.04 5.44 2.06
C ALA A 194 -8.48 4.08 2.51
N THR A 195 -8.05 4.00 3.75
CA THR A 195 -7.49 2.78 4.34
C THR A 195 -7.85 2.64 5.82
N ILE A 196 -8.14 1.42 6.26
CA ILE A 196 -8.32 1.07 7.67
C ILE A 196 -7.93 -0.38 7.92
N THR A 197 -7.30 -0.69 9.04
CA THR A 197 -7.12 -2.08 9.47
C THR A 197 -8.39 -2.60 10.15
N LEU A 198 -8.72 -3.89 10.00
CA LEU A 198 -9.86 -4.48 10.73
C LEU A 198 -9.73 -4.29 12.24
N GLN A 199 -8.50 -4.36 12.76
CA GLN A 199 -8.17 -4.01 14.15
C GLN A 199 -8.72 -2.65 14.56
N ASN A 200 -8.38 -1.60 13.81
CA ASN A 200 -8.80 -0.25 14.14
C ASN A 200 -10.30 -0.05 13.88
N PHE A 201 -10.84 -0.67 12.83
CA PHE A 201 -12.26 -0.63 12.52
C PHE A 201 -13.12 -1.18 13.66
N PHE A 202 -12.82 -2.38 14.16
CA PHE A 202 -13.60 -2.98 15.25
C PHE A 202 -13.42 -2.27 16.60
N ARG A 203 -12.32 -1.53 16.79
CA ARG A 203 -12.12 -0.66 17.97
C ARG A 203 -12.99 0.59 17.97
N LEU A 204 -13.64 0.93 16.85
CA LEU A 204 -14.61 2.03 16.79
C LEU A 204 -15.93 1.69 17.49
N TYR A 205 -16.21 0.42 17.75
CA TYR A 205 -17.44 -0.01 18.40
C TYR A 205 -17.42 0.27 19.91
N ASP A 206 -18.49 0.87 20.44
CA ASP A 206 -18.63 1.12 21.88
C ASP A 206 -18.55 -0.18 22.70
N LYS A 207 -19.07 -1.27 22.13
CA LYS A 207 -18.97 -2.61 22.68
C LYS A 207 -18.59 -3.61 21.59
N LEU A 208 -17.65 -4.50 21.92
CA LEU A 208 -17.18 -5.57 21.05
C LEU A 208 -17.27 -6.91 21.80
N SER A 209 -17.72 -7.96 21.12
CA SER A 209 -17.67 -9.34 21.58
C SER A 209 -17.42 -10.27 20.40
N GLY A 210 -17.02 -11.51 20.66
CA GLY A 210 -16.94 -12.51 19.62
C GLY A 210 -16.97 -13.94 20.16
N MET A 211 -17.03 -14.89 19.23
CA MET A 211 -17.06 -16.32 19.53
C MET A 211 -16.20 -17.08 18.52
N THR A 212 -15.59 -18.17 18.97
CA THR A 212 -14.81 -19.12 18.17
C THR A 212 -14.49 -20.34 19.03
N GLY A 213 -14.14 -21.47 18.40
CA GLY A 213 -13.65 -22.67 19.07
C GLY A 213 -12.19 -22.57 19.57
N THR A 214 -11.40 -21.61 19.06
CA THR A 214 -9.93 -21.63 19.16
C THR A 214 -9.31 -20.40 19.83
N ALA A 215 -10.10 -19.51 20.44
CA ALA A 215 -9.61 -18.23 20.99
C ALA A 215 -8.65 -18.33 22.19
N MET A 216 -8.56 -19.48 22.87
CA MET A 216 -7.75 -19.60 24.09
C MET A 216 -6.25 -19.43 23.82
N THR A 217 -5.76 -19.79 22.63
CA THR A 217 -4.34 -19.61 22.27
C THR A 217 -4.00 -18.14 22.07
N GLU A 218 -4.94 -17.37 21.51
CA GLU A 218 -4.77 -15.95 21.18
C GLU A 218 -5.31 -15.00 22.28
N ALA A 219 -5.60 -15.51 23.48
CA ALA A 219 -6.21 -14.73 24.56
C ALA A 219 -5.42 -13.48 24.96
N ALA A 220 -4.08 -13.56 24.90
CA ALA A 220 -3.22 -12.43 25.17
C ALA A 220 -3.36 -11.32 24.11
N GLU A 221 -3.45 -11.70 22.83
CA GLU A 221 -3.61 -10.76 21.72
C GLU A 221 -4.96 -10.05 21.78
N PHE A 222 -6.05 -10.80 22.00
CA PHE A 222 -7.39 -10.23 22.19
C PHE A 222 -7.44 -9.19 23.32
N HIS A 223 -6.80 -9.49 24.45
CA HIS A 223 -6.76 -8.57 25.57
C HIS A 223 -5.91 -7.34 25.28
N GLN A 224 -4.74 -7.52 24.67
CA GLN A 224 -3.83 -6.41 24.40
C GLN A 224 -4.43 -5.41 23.39
N ILE A 225 -4.97 -5.92 22.28
CA ILE A 225 -5.44 -5.11 21.15
C ILE A 225 -6.87 -4.60 21.37
N TYR A 226 -7.78 -5.48 21.79
CA TYR A 226 -9.22 -5.19 21.83
C TYR A 226 -9.80 -5.08 23.25
N LYS A 227 -8.98 -5.32 24.29
CA LYS A 227 -9.43 -5.38 25.69
C LYS A 227 -10.51 -6.45 25.92
N LEU A 228 -10.51 -7.50 25.09
CA LEU A 228 -11.43 -8.62 25.22
C LEU A 228 -10.82 -9.70 26.12
N GLY A 229 -11.61 -10.19 27.07
CA GLY A 229 -11.28 -11.40 27.84
C GLY A 229 -11.83 -12.64 27.14
N VAL A 230 -11.04 -13.72 27.10
CA VAL A 230 -11.49 -15.02 26.58
C VAL A 230 -12.01 -15.88 27.72
N VAL A 231 -13.23 -16.40 27.56
CA VAL A 231 -13.86 -17.28 28.54
C VAL A 231 -14.12 -18.63 27.88
N PRO A 232 -13.47 -19.72 28.34
CA PRO A 232 -13.74 -21.05 27.82
C PRO A 232 -15.13 -21.52 28.29
N ILE A 233 -16.01 -21.80 27.35
CA ILE A 233 -17.34 -22.32 27.64
C ILE A 233 -17.28 -23.87 27.61
N PRO A 234 -17.76 -24.56 28.67
CA PRO A 234 -17.80 -26.01 28.68
C PRO A 234 -18.61 -26.58 27.51
N THR A 235 -18.14 -27.68 26.94
CA THR A 235 -18.87 -28.37 25.87
C THR A 235 -20.14 -29.02 26.42
N ASN A 236 -21.21 -29.03 25.63
CA ASN A 236 -22.47 -29.66 26.01
C ASN A 236 -22.34 -31.20 26.22
N LYS A 237 -21.35 -31.82 25.56
CA LYS A 237 -21.03 -33.25 25.73
C LYS A 237 -19.55 -33.43 26.05
N PRO A 238 -19.16 -34.50 26.76
CA PRO A 238 -17.76 -34.85 26.95
C PRO A 238 -17.03 -35.00 25.62
N MET A 239 -15.82 -34.45 25.53
CA MET A 239 -14.98 -34.55 24.34
C MET A 239 -14.36 -35.96 24.25
N ILE A 240 -14.62 -36.69 23.16
CA ILE A 240 -14.13 -38.07 22.95
C ILE A 240 -13.23 -38.24 21.72
N ARG A 241 -12.95 -37.16 20.96
CA ARG A 241 -12.04 -37.20 19.81
C ARG A 241 -10.64 -37.56 20.31
N LYS A 242 -10.00 -38.49 19.61
CA LYS A 242 -8.66 -38.98 19.92
C LYS A 242 -7.65 -38.19 19.09
N ASP A 243 -7.10 -37.14 19.68
CA ASP A 243 -6.02 -36.36 19.05
C ASP A 243 -4.72 -37.18 19.12
N GLN A 244 -4.19 -37.57 17.96
CA GLN A 244 -2.96 -38.34 17.85
C GLN A 244 -1.74 -37.41 17.83
N SER A 245 -0.58 -37.93 18.22
CA SER A 245 0.67 -37.17 18.18
C SER A 245 1.10 -36.86 16.74
N ASP A 246 1.77 -35.73 16.56
CA ASP A 246 2.32 -35.32 15.27
C ASP A 246 3.36 -36.32 14.73
N LEU A 247 3.34 -36.53 13.42
CA LEU A 247 4.31 -37.35 12.68
C LEU A 247 5.25 -36.44 11.88
N ILE A 248 6.55 -36.55 12.12
CA ILE A 248 7.58 -35.72 11.49
C ILE A 248 8.36 -36.53 10.46
N TYR A 249 8.46 -36.02 9.24
CA TYR A 249 9.15 -36.66 8.12
C TYR A 249 10.34 -35.82 7.64
N ARG A 250 11.39 -36.50 7.18
CA ARG A 250 12.62 -35.84 6.70
C ARG A 250 12.43 -35.07 5.39
N THR A 251 11.54 -35.54 4.52
CA THR A 251 11.27 -34.91 3.21
C THR A 251 9.78 -34.74 3.01
N GLU A 252 9.42 -33.74 2.22
CA GLU A 252 8.04 -33.47 1.86
C GLU A 252 7.40 -34.63 1.07
N VAL A 253 8.18 -35.27 0.18
CA VAL A 253 7.73 -36.45 -0.57
C VAL A 253 7.36 -37.59 0.37
N ALA A 254 8.18 -37.87 1.39
CA ALA A 254 7.88 -38.90 2.38
C ALA A 254 6.65 -38.57 3.23
N LYS A 255 6.48 -37.30 3.62
CA LYS A 255 5.29 -36.80 4.31
C LYS A 255 4.03 -37.07 3.50
N PHE A 256 4.00 -36.64 2.24
CA PHE A 256 2.81 -36.80 1.40
C PHE A 256 2.52 -38.26 1.05
N ALA A 257 3.54 -39.08 0.82
CA ALA A 257 3.35 -40.52 0.65
C ALA A 257 2.63 -41.13 1.87
N ALA A 258 3.11 -40.82 3.08
CA ALA A 258 2.48 -41.32 4.31
C ALA A 258 1.06 -40.78 4.53
N VAL A 259 0.78 -39.52 4.17
CA VAL A 259 -0.59 -38.96 4.22
C VAL A 259 -1.51 -39.69 3.25
N VAL A 260 -1.06 -39.98 2.03
CA VAL A 260 -1.86 -40.72 1.04
C VAL A 260 -2.15 -42.14 1.52
N ASP A 261 -1.16 -42.83 2.10
CA ASP A 261 -1.33 -44.17 2.64
C ASP A 261 -2.36 -44.19 3.80
N ASP A 262 -2.27 -43.23 4.72
CA ASP A 262 -3.21 -43.07 5.84
C ASP A 262 -4.64 -42.73 5.37
N ILE A 263 -4.77 -41.91 4.33
CA ILE A 263 -6.06 -41.60 3.69
C ILE A 263 -6.66 -42.87 3.06
N ALA A 264 -5.85 -43.63 2.31
CA ALA A 264 -6.31 -44.86 1.67
C ALA A 264 -6.80 -45.88 2.71
N GLU A 265 -6.03 -46.10 3.79
CA GLU A 265 -6.40 -47.02 4.86
C GLU A 265 -7.73 -46.63 5.54
N LYS A 266 -7.94 -45.34 5.84
CA LYS A 266 -9.18 -44.85 6.45
C LYS A 266 -10.37 -44.95 5.50
N HIS A 267 -10.16 -44.63 4.22
CA HIS A 267 -11.19 -44.74 3.19
C HIS A 267 -11.63 -46.19 2.98
N GLU A 268 -10.69 -47.16 2.92
CA GLU A 268 -10.99 -48.59 2.83
C GLU A 268 -11.84 -49.09 4.01
N LYS A 269 -11.64 -48.51 5.21
CA LYS A 269 -12.42 -48.81 6.41
C LYS A 269 -13.78 -48.10 6.45
N GLY A 270 -14.08 -47.23 5.49
CA GLY A 270 -15.31 -46.43 5.43
C GLY A 270 -15.34 -45.26 6.42
N GLN A 271 -14.21 -44.84 6.98
CA GLN A 271 -14.11 -43.69 7.87
C GLN A 271 -14.04 -42.39 7.05
N PRO A 272 -14.84 -41.35 7.37
CA PRO A 272 -14.70 -40.04 6.75
C PRO A 272 -13.40 -39.35 7.20
N ILE A 273 -12.77 -38.64 6.27
CA ILE A 273 -11.49 -37.94 6.44
C ILE A 273 -11.72 -36.48 6.14
#